data_AF-A0A699R9U8-F1
#
_entry.id   AF-A0A699R9U8-F1
#
_cell.length_a   1.000
_cell.length_b   1.000
_cell.length_c   1.000
_cell.angle_alpha   90.00
_cell.angle_beta   90.00
_cell.angle_gamma   90.00
#
_symmetry.space_group_name_H-M   'P 1'
#
loop_
_entity.id
_entity.type
_entity.pdbx_description
1 polymer ?
#
loop_
_entity_poly.entity_id
_entity_poly.type
_entity_poly.pdbx_seq_one_letter_code
_entity_poly.pdbx_strand_id
1 'polypeptide(L)'
;MQWGKGEGWVVSPTILGDRTDVDSVLGCIQSFPKVTSCEREGLRAQHILDALCGEGSAITIGLLKAISVVVKLLLEGRCPKVLAEFVASAPLTSLLKPDNGIRPIVLGAI
;
A
#
# COMPACT_ATOMS: atom_id res chain seq x y z
N MET A 1 -7.59 -31.08 -5.09
CA MET A 1 -6.91 -30.06 -4.26
C MET A 1 -7.89 -29.62 -3.19
N GLN A 2 -7.67 -30.10 -1.97
CA GLN A 2 -8.60 -30.02 -0.85
C GLN A 2 -8.25 -28.77 -0.02
N TRP A 3 -9.23 -27.92 0.24
CA TRP A 3 -9.09 -26.72 1.07
C TRP A 3 -9.22 -27.12 2.55
N GLY A 4 -8.16 -26.93 3.34
CA GLY A 4 -8.16 -27.12 4.79
C GLY A 4 -8.69 -25.89 5.53
N LYS A 5 -9.56 -26.12 6.53
CA LYS A 5 -10.05 -25.13 7.50
C LYS A 5 -9.04 -24.92 8.64
N GLY A 6 -9.05 -23.70 9.22
CA GLY A 6 -8.32 -23.31 10.44
C GLY A 6 -6.88 -22.92 10.11
N GLU A 7 -6.33 -21.78 10.48
CA GLU A 7 -6.38 -21.11 11.78
C GLU A 7 -6.32 -19.58 11.57
N GLY A 8 -7.01 -18.83 12.43
CA GLY A 8 -6.96 -17.38 12.42
C GLY A 8 -5.58 -16.90 12.87
N TRP A 9 -4.82 -16.30 11.95
CA TRP A 9 -3.61 -15.58 12.29
C TRP A 9 -3.99 -14.27 13.00
N VAL A 10 -4.27 -14.33 14.29
CA VAL A 10 -4.19 -13.13 15.14
C VAL A 10 -2.70 -12.93 15.46
N VAL A 11 -1.97 -12.40 14.48
CA VAL A 11 -0.68 -11.78 14.76
C VAL A 11 -0.95 -10.52 15.56
N SER A 12 -0.53 -10.49 16.83
CA SER A 12 -0.65 -9.32 17.69
C SER A 12 -0.03 -8.10 16.98
N PRO A 13 -0.80 -7.05 16.67
CA PRO A 13 -0.34 -5.91 15.85
C PRO A 13 0.91 -5.20 16.40
N THR A 14 1.14 -5.34 17.71
CA THR A 14 2.22 -4.68 18.46
C THR A 14 3.64 -5.15 18.07
N ILE A 15 3.82 -6.38 17.58
CA ILE A 15 5.16 -6.92 17.26
C ILE A 15 5.71 -6.36 15.93
N LEU A 16 4.84 -5.86 15.04
CA LEU A 16 5.24 -5.36 13.72
C LEU A 16 5.53 -3.85 13.70
N GLY A 17 4.90 -3.07 14.58
CA GLY A 17 5.06 -1.61 14.67
C GLY A 17 6.42 -1.11 15.18
N ASP A 18 7.23 -1.99 15.77
CA ASP A 18 8.60 -1.67 16.24
C ASP A 18 9.66 -1.80 15.13
N ARG A 19 9.30 -2.36 13.96
CA ARG A 19 10.20 -2.54 12.82
C ARG A 19 10.09 -1.48 11.73
N THR A 20 9.18 -0.51 11.87
CA THR A 20 9.03 0.55 10.87
C THR A 20 9.93 1.73 11.20
N ASP A 21 11.12 1.71 10.61
CA ASP A 21 11.96 2.89 10.50
C ASP A 21 11.68 3.67 9.21
N VAL A 22 12.01 4.96 9.20
CA VAL A 22 11.85 5.86 8.05
C VAL A 22 12.58 5.33 6.81
N ASP A 23 13.78 4.78 6.99
CA ASP A 23 14.58 4.24 5.88
C ASP A 23 13.97 2.95 5.32
N SER A 24 13.34 2.15 6.18
CA SER A 24 12.63 0.94 5.75
C SER A 24 11.42 1.29 4.90
N VAL A 25 10.66 2.32 5.28
CA VAL A 25 9.51 2.81 4.51
C VAL A 25 9.96 3.38 3.17
N LEU A 26 11.05 4.16 3.15
CA LEU A 26 11.62 4.68 1.90
C LEU A 26 12.03 3.53 0.97
N GLY A 27 12.71 2.51 1.48
CA GLY A 27 13.09 1.33 0.73
C GLY A 27 11.89 0.59 0.13
N CYS A 28 10.79 0.46 0.88
CA CYS A 28 9.55 -0.11 0.37
C CYS A 28 8.96 0.73 -0.78
N ILE A 29 8.90 2.06 -0.64
CA ILE A 29 8.37 2.94 -1.70
C ILE A 29 9.25 2.86 -2.96
N GLN A 30 10.57 2.81 -2.80
CA GLN A 30 11.51 2.68 -3.92
C GLN A 30 11.47 1.30 -4.60
N SER A 31 10.93 0.29 -3.95
CA SER A 31 10.81 -1.06 -4.52
C SER A 31 9.68 -1.22 -5.54
N PHE A 32 8.77 -0.24 -5.63
CA PHE A 32 7.70 -0.29 -6.63
C PHE A 32 8.25 -0.21 -8.06
N PRO A 33 7.69 -0.99 -9.00
CA PRO A 33 8.06 -0.85 -10.41
C PRO A 33 7.64 0.52 -10.93
N LYS A 34 8.39 1.06 -11.91
CA LYS A 34 8.07 2.34 -12.57
C LYS A 34 6.66 2.38 -13.17
N VAL A 35 6.17 1.22 -13.61
CA VAL A 35 4.82 1.08 -14.18
C VAL A 35 3.92 0.44 -13.14
N THR A 36 3.15 1.27 -12.45
CA THR A 36 2.05 0.86 -11.57
C THR A 36 0.73 1.32 -12.14
N SER A 37 -0.32 0.51 -11.96
CA SER A 37 -1.69 0.94 -12.27
C SER A 37 -2.15 1.97 -11.24
N CYS A 38 -3.08 2.84 -11.63
CA CYS A 38 -3.75 3.72 -10.68
C CYS A 38 -4.72 2.92 -9.80
N GLU A 39 -4.80 3.27 -8.53
CA GLU A 39 -5.83 2.78 -7.61
C GLU A 39 -7.16 3.54 -7.77
N ARG A 40 -8.14 3.32 -6.87
CA ARG A 40 -9.46 3.96 -6.81
C ARG A 40 -9.37 5.48 -6.93
N GLU A 41 -8.39 6.07 -6.26
CA GLU A 41 -8.20 7.51 -6.17
C GLU A 41 -7.28 8.07 -7.26
N GLY A 42 -6.88 7.27 -8.26
CA GLY A 42 -6.00 7.73 -9.33
C GLY A 42 -4.51 7.85 -8.93
N LEU A 43 -4.16 7.50 -7.70
CA LEU A 43 -2.78 7.54 -7.20
C LEU A 43 -1.96 6.38 -7.76
N ARG A 44 -0.70 6.67 -8.12
CA ARG A 44 0.31 5.69 -8.54
C ARG A 44 1.52 5.80 -7.63
N ALA A 45 2.28 4.72 -7.50
CA ALA A 45 3.58 4.76 -6.80
C ALA A 45 4.50 5.85 -7.37
N GLN A 46 4.43 6.09 -8.70
CA GLN A 46 5.23 7.12 -9.35
C GLN A 46 4.94 8.53 -8.82
N HIS A 47 3.69 8.87 -8.49
CA HIS A 47 3.38 10.20 -7.92
C HIS A 47 4.05 10.40 -6.55
N ILE A 48 4.12 9.33 -5.76
CA ILE A 48 4.80 9.35 -4.45
C ILE A 48 6.31 9.43 -4.63
N LEU A 49 6.87 8.65 -5.57
CA LEU A 49 8.30 8.69 -5.91
C LEU A 49 8.73 10.07 -6.40
N ASP A 50 7.93 10.70 -7.26
CA ASP A 50 8.20 12.04 -7.78
C ASP A 50 8.17 13.08 -6.65
N ALA A 51 7.22 12.97 -5.72
CA ALA A 51 7.15 13.84 -4.55
C ALA A 51 8.33 13.66 -3.58
N LEU A 52 8.97 12.48 -3.58
CA LEU A 52 10.14 12.17 -2.76
C LEU A 52 11.49 12.43 -3.47
N CYS A 53 11.48 12.81 -4.75
CA CYS A 53 12.68 13.01 -5.57
C CYS A 53 13.56 14.19 -5.10
N GLY A 54 13.01 15.13 -4.31
CA GLY A 54 13.76 16.25 -3.74
C GLY A 54 14.59 15.84 -2.52
N GLU A 55 15.77 15.28 -2.72
CA GLU A 55 16.66 14.84 -1.64
C GLU A 55 17.00 15.99 -0.67
N GLY A 56 16.87 15.74 0.64
CA GLY A 56 17.16 16.72 1.69
C GLY A 56 16.14 17.88 1.83
N SER A 57 15.08 17.93 1.02
CA SER A 57 14.06 18.98 1.16
C SER A 57 13.21 18.78 2.42
N ALA A 58 12.85 19.87 3.10
CA ALA A 58 11.99 19.81 4.29
C ALA A 58 10.62 19.18 3.98
N ILE A 59 10.14 19.37 2.75
CA ILE A 59 8.86 18.81 2.27
C ILE A 59 8.97 17.29 2.11
N THR A 60 10.03 16.81 1.46
CA THR A 60 10.31 15.38 1.28
C THR A 60 10.43 14.66 2.62
N ILE A 61 11.22 15.23 3.55
CA ILE A 61 11.42 14.66 4.89
C ILE A 61 10.09 14.65 5.67
N GLY A 62 9.31 15.73 5.60
CA GLY A 62 8.00 15.84 6.24
C GLY A 62 7.01 14.82 5.69
N LEU A 63 6.96 14.66 4.37
CA LEU A 63 6.11 13.70 3.69
C LEU A 63 6.47 12.26 4.06
N LEU A 64 7.75 11.91 4.00
CA LEU A 64 8.22 10.57 4.34
C LEU A 64 7.88 10.21 5.80
N LYS A 65 8.10 11.14 6.74
CA LYS A 65 7.69 10.97 8.15
C LYS A 65 6.18 10.76 8.30
N ALA A 66 5.37 11.54 7.58
CA ALA A 66 3.92 11.40 7.63
C ALA A 66 3.48 10.02 7.12
N ILE A 67 4.05 9.55 6.01
CA ILE A 67 3.80 8.20 5.48
C ILE A 67 4.22 7.14 6.49
N SER A 68 5.40 7.25 7.11
CA SER A 68 5.85 6.30 8.13
C SER A 68 4.90 6.22 9.34
N VAL A 69 4.34 7.37 9.77
CA VAL A 69 3.34 7.39 10.85
C VAL A 69 2.06 6.65 10.43
N VAL A 70 1.56 6.88 9.21
CA VAL A 70 0.38 6.18 8.70
C VAL A 70 0.64 4.67 8.62
N VAL A 71 1.76 4.25 8.03
CA VAL A 71 2.14 2.83 7.94
C VAL A 71 2.19 2.19 9.33
N LYS A 72 2.84 2.85 10.30
CA LYS A 72 2.91 2.34 11.67
C LYS A 72 1.52 2.17 12.29
N LEU A 73 0.62 3.16 12.14
CA LEU A 73 -0.75 3.07 12.61
C LEU A 73 -1.50 1.89 11.99
N LEU A 74 -1.33 1.66 10.68
CA LEU A 74 -1.96 0.55 9.97
C LEU A 74 -1.44 -0.80 10.45
N LEU A 75 -0.13 -0.95 10.65
CA LEU A 75 0.48 -2.19 11.16
C LEU A 75 0.08 -2.51 12.60
N GLU A 76 -0.19 -1.49 13.40
CA GLU A 76 -0.74 -1.63 14.75
C GLU A 76 -2.26 -1.90 14.75
N GLY A 77 -2.89 -2.02 13.57
CA GLY A 77 -4.33 -2.24 13.43
C GLY A 77 -5.18 -1.01 13.77
N ARG A 78 -4.57 0.18 13.83
CA ARG A 78 -5.20 1.45 14.23
C ARG A 78 -5.64 2.28 13.03
N CYS A 79 -6.27 1.65 12.04
CA CYS A 79 -6.86 2.37 10.91
C CYS A 79 -8.15 3.09 11.33
N PRO A 80 -8.29 4.42 11.14
CA PRO A 80 -9.54 5.11 11.38
C PRO A 80 -10.68 4.53 10.53
N LYS A 81 -11.88 4.35 11.11
CA LYS A 81 -13.04 3.77 10.40
C LYS A 81 -13.39 4.50 9.10
N VAL A 82 -13.23 5.82 9.08
CA VAL A 82 -13.49 6.64 7.88
C VAL A 82 -12.50 6.36 6.74
N LEU A 83 -11.28 5.91 7.06
CA LEU A 83 -10.26 5.55 6.08
C LEU A 83 -10.25 4.05 5.76
N ALA A 84 -10.91 3.22 6.58
CA ALA A 84 -10.88 1.77 6.44
C ALA A 84 -11.39 1.30 5.08
N GLU A 85 -12.46 1.91 4.54
CA GLU A 85 -12.95 1.57 3.21
C GLU A 85 -11.92 1.91 2.14
N PHE A 86 -11.19 3.02 2.25
CA PHE A 86 -10.18 3.41 1.25
C PHE A 86 -8.94 2.52 1.34
N VAL A 87 -8.41 2.31 2.55
CA VAL A 87 -7.21 1.50 2.78
C VAL A 87 -7.43 0.02 2.48
N ALA A 88 -8.63 -0.52 2.76
CA ALA A 88 -8.97 -1.92 2.50
C ALA A 88 -9.72 -2.13 1.17
N SER A 89 -10.01 -1.05 0.42
CA SER A 89 -10.64 -1.15 -0.89
C SER A 89 -9.65 -1.72 -1.89
N ALA A 90 -10.17 -2.51 -2.82
CA ALA A 90 -9.40 -2.96 -3.96
C ALA A 90 -10.30 -3.06 -5.20
N PRO A 91 -10.40 -1.97 -6.00
CA PRO A 91 -11.27 -1.96 -7.17
C PRO A 91 -10.94 -3.07 -8.15
N LEU A 92 -11.99 -3.63 -8.76
CA LEU A 92 -11.87 -4.61 -9.83
C LEU A 92 -11.79 -3.88 -11.18
N THR A 93 -10.65 -4.00 -11.85
CA THR A 93 -10.48 -3.54 -13.23
C THR A 93 -10.53 -4.75 -14.16
N SER A 94 -11.53 -4.78 -15.04
CA SER A 94 -11.63 -5.81 -16.08
C SER A 94 -10.72 -5.47 -17.25
N LEU A 95 -9.72 -6.31 -17.51
CA LEU A 95 -8.95 -6.26 -18.75
C LEU A 95 -9.50 -7.24 -19.78
N LEU A 96 -9.55 -6.82 -21.04
CA LEU A 96 -9.86 -7.69 -22.15
C LEU A 96 -8.61 -8.49 -22.54
N LYS A 97 -8.78 -9.80 -22.69
CA LYS A 97 -7.79 -10.69 -23.28
C LYS A 97 -7.91 -10.66 -24.82
N PRO A 98 -6.86 -11.04 -25.55
CA PRO A 98 -6.91 -11.13 -27.01
C PRO A 98 -7.96 -12.12 -27.55
N ASP A 99 -8.38 -13.09 -26.74
CA ASP A 99 -9.41 -14.09 -27.06
C ASP A 99 -10.83 -13.64 -26.69
N ASN A 100 -11.06 -12.34 -26.50
CA ASN A 100 -12.32 -11.75 -26.00
C ASN A 100 -12.73 -12.19 -24.57
N GLY A 101 -11.88 -12.92 -23.84
CA GLY A 101 -12.11 -13.23 -22.43
C GLY A 101 -11.84 -12.03 -21.51
N ILE A 102 -12.41 -12.07 -20.30
CA ILE A 102 -12.15 -11.06 -19.27
C ILE A 102 -11.09 -11.57 -18.29
N ARG A 103 -10.14 -10.71 -17.91
CA ARG A 103 -9.22 -10.90 -16.79
C ARG A 103 -9.51 -9.82 -15.73
N PRO A 104 -10.24 -10.15 -14.65
CA PRO A 104 -10.39 -9.24 -13.52
C PRO A 104 -9.04 -9.06 -12.81
N ILE A 105 -8.69 -7.81 -12.51
CA ILE A 105 -7.54 -7.45 -11.69
C ILE A 105 -8.06 -6.71 -10.47
N VAL A 106 -7.56 -7.10 -9.30
CA VAL A 106 -7.78 -6.40 -8.04
C VAL A 106 -6.62 -5.42 -7.84
N LEU A 107 -6.92 -4.13 -7.67
CA LEU A 107 -5.91 -3.09 -7.45
C LEU A 107 -5.97 -2.61 -6.00
N GLY A 108 -4.95 -2.91 -5.21
CA GLY A 108 -4.86 -2.43 -3.83
C GLY A 108 -4.25 -1.03 -3.74
N ALA A 109 -4.50 -0.35 -2.62
CA ALA A 109 -3.85 0.91 -2.29
C ALA A 109 -2.33 0.76 -2.18
N ILE A 110 -1.63 1.83 -2.55
CA ILE A 110 -0.16 1.98 -2.47
C ILE A 110 0.24 2.34 -1.04
#